data_AF-A0A821C4E3-F1
#
_entry.id   AF-A0A821C4E3-F1
#
_cell.length_a   1.000
_cell.length_b   1.000
_cell.length_c   1.000
_cell.angle_alpha   90.00
_cell.angle_beta   90.00
_cell.angle_gamma   90.00
#
_symmetry.space_group_name_H-M   'P 1'
#
loop_
_entity.id
_entity.type
_entity.pdbx_description
1 polymer ?
#
loop_
_entity_poly.entity_id
_entity_poly.type
_entity_poly.pdbx_seq_one_letter_code
_entity_poly.pdbx_strand_id
1 'polypeptide(L)'
;MHPSGPFLTLSDKEYQQALVLYPELADDIDDVTYVEKTATASIKVGYDSYFDNLTILAQFERLFKLLQFKSEFKHHNIEVIVDNATTHTAKPYSLSDFGKSIGTRCTTDTIEYVDSQGQLQTIDCFFKSGPNNGLSKGLLEISKELNVKLPPKVKLEQLREILANHPAFKV
;
A
#
# COMPACT_ATOMS: atom_id res chain seq x y z
N MET A 1 -5.42 -16.47 -20.82
CA MET A 1 -4.78 -17.40 -19.86
C MET A 1 -3.95 -16.55 -18.92
N HIS A 2 -4.26 -16.51 -17.62
CA HIS A 2 -3.46 -15.75 -16.65
C HIS A 2 -2.03 -16.36 -16.59
N PRO A 3 -0.94 -15.56 -16.59
CA PRO A 3 0.43 -16.07 -16.72
C PRO A 3 0.87 -16.97 -15.56
N SER A 4 0.25 -16.82 -14.40
CA SER A 4 0.25 -17.82 -13.32
C SER A 4 -1.07 -18.58 -13.39
N GLY A 5 -1.02 -19.88 -13.70
CA GLY A 5 -2.19 -20.76 -13.66
C GLY A 5 -2.87 -20.76 -12.28
N PRO A 6 -4.10 -21.30 -12.18
CA PRO A 6 -4.84 -21.25 -10.94
C PRO A 6 -4.09 -21.95 -9.81
N PHE A 7 -3.94 -21.25 -8.68
CA PHE A 7 -3.29 -21.77 -7.48
C PHE A 7 -4.04 -22.98 -6.89
N LEU A 8 -5.37 -23.00 -7.04
CA LEU A 8 -6.26 -24.05 -6.56
C LEU A 8 -7.33 -24.32 -7.62
N THR A 9 -7.51 -25.59 -8.00
CA THR A 9 -8.62 -26.03 -8.86
C THR A 9 -9.26 -27.28 -8.27
N LEU A 10 -10.58 -27.26 -8.11
CA LEU A 10 -11.35 -28.42 -7.70
C LEU A 10 -11.57 -29.38 -8.89
N SER A 11 -11.63 -30.68 -8.61
CA SER A 11 -12.20 -31.65 -9.54
C SER A 11 -13.70 -31.45 -9.70
N ASP A 12 -14.30 -32.00 -10.77
CA ASP A 12 -15.74 -31.89 -11.01
C ASP A 12 -16.56 -32.38 -9.81
N LYS A 13 -16.15 -33.48 -9.19
CA LYS A 13 -16.84 -34.04 -8.02
C LYS A 13 -16.76 -33.10 -6.81
N GLU A 14 -15.58 -32.55 -6.52
CA GLU A 14 -15.38 -31.61 -5.41
C GLU A 14 -16.17 -30.32 -5.65
N TYR A 15 -16.19 -29.82 -6.89
CA TYR A 15 -16.93 -28.61 -7.23
C TYR A 15 -18.45 -28.79 -7.15
N GLN A 16 -18.98 -29.94 -7.57
CA GLN A 16 -20.41 -30.23 -7.39
C GLN A 16 -20.79 -30.30 -5.91
N GLN A 17 -19.92 -30.82 -5.05
CA GLN A 17 -20.14 -30.77 -3.60
C GLN A 17 -20.10 -29.34 -3.06
N ALA A 18 -19.20 -28.50 -3.57
CA ALA A 18 -19.11 -27.10 -3.22
C ALA A 18 -20.38 -26.33 -3.59
N LEU A 19 -20.92 -26.55 -4.80
CA LEU A 19 -22.14 -25.87 -5.28
C LEU A 19 -23.40 -26.24 -4.49
N VAL A 20 -23.44 -27.43 -3.86
CA VAL A 20 -24.56 -27.82 -2.99
C VAL A 20 -24.61 -26.94 -1.73
N LEU A 21 -23.44 -26.57 -1.18
CA LEU A 21 -23.34 -25.73 0.02
C LEU A 21 -23.26 -24.23 -0.28
N TYR A 22 -22.66 -23.88 -1.42
CA TYR A 22 -22.36 -22.51 -1.85
C TYR A 22 -22.76 -22.33 -3.32
N PRO A 23 -24.07 -22.29 -3.63
CA PRO A 23 -24.55 -22.18 -5.01
C PRO A 23 -24.08 -20.88 -5.69
N GLU A 24 -23.82 -19.82 -4.94
CA GLU A 24 -23.26 -18.55 -5.45
C GLU A 24 -21.85 -18.70 -6.05
N LEU A 25 -21.17 -19.84 -5.84
CA LEU A 25 -19.90 -20.10 -6.52
C LEU A 25 -20.06 -20.25 -8.04
N ALA A 26 -21.28 -20.54 -8.53
CA ALA A 26 -21.57 -20.59 -9.96
C ALA A 26 -21.66 -19.21 -10.61
N ASP A 27 -21.81 -18.15 -9.81
CA ASP A 27 -22.04 -16.81 -10.31
C ASP A 27 -20.72 -16.03 -10.41
N ASP A 28 -20.64 -15.19 -11.44
CA ASP A 28 -19.64 -14.12 -11.51
C ASP A 28 -20.11 -12.93 -10.66
N ILE A 29 -19.16 -12.15 -10.16
CA ILE A 29 -19.44 -10.85 -9.55
C ILE A 29 -19.23 -9.79 -10.64
N ASP A 30 -20.03 -8.73 -10.68
CA ASP A 30 -20.15 -7.79 -11.81
C ASP A 30 -18.83 -7.47 -12.57
N ASP A 31 -17.76 -7.15 -11.84
CA ASP A 31 -16.46 -6.74 -12.39
C ASP A 31 -15.38 -7.84 -12.38
N VAL A 32 -15.70 -9.03 -11.89
CA VAL A 32 -14.78 -10.15 -11.64
C VAL A 32 -15.28 -11.40 -12.36
N THR A 33 -14.56 -11.82 -13.40
CA THR A 33 -14.86 -13.07 -14.11
C THR A 33 -13.99 -14.19 -13.53
N TYR A 34 -14.61 -15.15 -12.86
CA TYR A 34 -13.89 -16.29 -12.28
C TYR A 34 -13.59 -17.34 -13.34
N VAL A 35 -12.41 -17.94 -13.26
CA VAL A 35 -12.13 -19.19 -13.97
C VAL A 35 -12.90 -20.30 -13.24
N GLU A 36 -13.49 -21.22 -14.02
CA GLU A 36 -14.33 -22.29 -13.48
C GLU A 36 -13.58 -23.14 -12.44
N LYS A 37 -14.25 -23.52 -11.35
CA LYS A 37 -13.73 -24.41 -10.29
C LYS A 37 -12.52 -23.87 -9.52
N THR A 38 -12.25 -22.57 -9.60
CA THR A 38 -11.14 -21.92 -8.91
C THR A 38 -11.56 -20.57 -8.31
N ALA A 39 -10.70 -20.03 -7.45
CA ALA A 39 -10.76 -18.66 -6.96
C ALA A 39 -9.99 -17.68 -7.86
N THR A 40 -9.27 -18.17 -8.87
CA THR A 40 -8.58 -17.31 -9.84
C THR A 40 -9.59 -16.58 -10.70
N ALA A 41 -9.45 -15.26 -10.76
CA ALA A 41 -10.30 -14.40 -11.57
C ALA A 41 -9.50 -13.47 -12.46
N SER A 42 -10.15 -12.97 -13.50
CA SER A 42 -9.69 -11.82 -14.28
C SER A 42 -10.60 -10.62 -14.04
N ILE A 43 -9.98 -9.45 -13.90
CA ILE A 43 -10.70 -8.17 -13.82
C ILE A 43 -11.01 -7.69 -15.24
N LYS A 44 -12.22 -7.17 -15.47
CA LYS A 44 -12.60 -6.54 -16.74
C LYS A 44 -11.85 -5.22 -16.93
N VAL A 45 -10.96 -5.16 -17.92
CA VAL A 45 -10.18 -3.95 -18.25
C VAL A 45 -11.12 -2.84 -18.73
N GLY A 46 -11.10 -1.68 -18.06
CA GLY A 46 -11.91 -0.51 -18.41
C GLY A 46 -12.96 -0.10 -17.36
N TYR A 47 -13.11 -0.88 -16.28
CA TYR A 47 -13.81 -0.48 -15.06
C TYR A 47 -12.77 -0.13 -13.98
N ASP A 48 -13.10 0.84 -13.12
CA ASP A 48 -12.22 1.46 -12.12
C ASP A 48 -11.96 0.55 -10.89
N SER A 49 -11.80 -0.75 -11.14
CA SER A 49 -11.69 -1.82 -10.14
C SER A 49 -10.25 -2.33 -10.01
N TYR A 50 -9.26 -1.46 -10.20
CA TYR A 50 -7.87 -1.80 -9.90
C TYR A 50 -7.71 -2.02 -8.38
N PHE A 51 -7.81 -3.29 -7.97
CA PHE A 51 -7.57 -3.78 -6.60
C PHE A 51 -8.34 -3.04 -5.52
N ASP A 52 -9.67 -2.92 -5.67
CA ASP A 52 -10.49 -2.50 -4.54
C ASP A 52 -10.49 -3.61 -3.45
N ASN A 53 -10.57 -3.19 -2.18
CA ASN A 53 -10.51 -4.10 -1.04
C ASN A 53 -11.65 -5.14 -1.04
N LEU A 54 -12.81 -4.80 -1.60
CA LEU A 54 -13.98 -5.70 -1.64
C LEU A 54 -13.76 -6.84 -2.64
N THR A 55 -13.17 -6.54 -3.80
CA THR A 55 -12.78 -7.50 -4.81
C THR A 55 -11.74 -8.49 -4.27
N ILE A 56 -10.74 -7.99 -3.52
CA ILE A 56 -9.75 -8.84 -2.86
C ILE A 56 -10.40 -9.74 -1.82
N LEU A 57 -11.25 -9.17 -0.95
CA LEU A 57 -11.97 -9.93 0.07
C LEU A 57 -12.86 -11.02 -0.55
N ALA A 58 -13.60 -10.71 -1.62
CA ALA A 58 -14.44 -11.66 -2.32
C ALA A 58 -13.65 -12.84 -2.90
N GLN A 59 -12.45 -12.60 -3.45
CA GLN A 59 -11.57 -13.67 -3.93
C GLN A 59 -11.06 -14.56 -2.79
N PHE A 60 -10.71 -13.98 -1.64
CA PHE A 60 -10.34 -14.75 -0.44
C PHE A 60 -11.49 -15.58 0.11
N GLU A 61 -12.69 -14.99 0.23
CA GLU A 61 -13.88 -15.72 0.66
C GLU A 61 -14.18 -16.91 -0.26
N ARG A 62 -14.11 -16.69 -1.58
CA ARG A 62 -14.27 -17.76 -2.57
C ARG A 62 -13.21 -18.84 -2.40
N LEU A 63 -11.95 -18.47 -2.21
CA LEU A 63 -10.85 -19.41 -1.96
C LEU A 63 -11.11 -20.27 -0.72
N PHE A 64 -11.52 -19.68 0.40
CA PHE A 64 -11.79 -20.41 1.63
C PHE A 64 -13.01 -21.34 1.54
N LYS A 65 -14.04 -20.95 0.78
CA LYS A 65 -15.17 -21.85 0.47
C LYS A 65 -14.69 -23.07 -0.33
N LEU A 66 -13.87 -22.86 -1.36
CA LEU A 66 -13.37 -23.94 -2.22
C LEU A 66 -12.38 -24.86 -1.49
N LEU A 67 -11.50 -24.32 -0.65
CA LEU A 67 -10.48 -25.08 0.09
C LEU A 67 -11.07 -26.22 0.94
N GLN A 68 -12.28 -26.05 1.48
CA GLN A 68 -12.96 -27.07 2.30
C GLN A 68 -13.25 -28.37 1.55
N PHE A 69 -13.38 -28.31 0.22
CA PHE A 69 -13.72 -29.45 -0.62
C PHE A 69 -12.51 -30.11 -1.27
N LYS A 70 -11.35 -29.46 -1.23
CA LYS A 70 -10.15 -29.98 -1.87
C LYS A 70 -9.57 -31.13 -1.04
N SER A 71 -9.60 -32.33 -1.61
CA SER A 71 -9.22 -33.57 -0.93
C SER A 71 -7.77 -33.55 -0.43
N GLU A 72 -6.86 -32.89 -1.15
CA GLU A 72 -5.45 -32.75 -0.77
C GLU A 72 -5.25 -31.92 0.51
N PHE A 73 -6.18 -31.00 0.82
CA PHE A 73 -6.16 -30.21 2.05
C PHE A 73 -7.04 -30.79 3.16
N LYS A 74 -7.67 -31.94 2.92
CA LYS A 74 -8.48 -32.61 3.93
C LYS A 74 -7.59 -32.93 5.14
N HIS A 75 -8.07 -32.60 6.35
CA HIS A 75 -7.34 -32.76 7.61
C HIS A 75 -6.11 -31.85 7.81
N HIS A 76 -5.90 -30.86 6.94
CA HIS A 76 -4.90 -29.82 7.19
C HIS A 76 -5.50 -28.70 8.03
N ASN A 77 -4.71 -28.16 8.96
CA ASN A 77 -5.03 -26.89 9.61
C ASN A 77 -4.55 -25.77 8.68
N ILE A 78 -5.49 -24.99 8.17
CA ILE A 78 -5.20 -23.83 7.33
C ILE A 78 -5.15 -22.61 8.24
N GLU A 79 -3.96 -22.06 8.44
CA GLU A 79 -3.77 -20.79 9.14
C GLU A 79 -3.71 -19.66 8.12
N VAL A 80 -4.58 -18.67 8.28
CA VAL A 80 -4.61 -17.48 7.44
C VAL A 80 -3.90 -16.37 8.19
N ILE A 81 -2.66 -16.11 7.78
CA ILE A 81 -1.90 -14.96 8.28
C ILE A 81 -2.19 -13.81 7.32
N VAL A 82 -3.15 -12.98 7.70
CA VAL A 82 -3.32 -11.68 7.04
C VAL A 82 -2.29 -10.76 7.68
N ASP A 83 -1.14 -10.62 7.03
CA ASP A 83 -0.29 -9.49 7.33
C ASP A 83 -1.00 -8.24 6.81
N ASN A 84 -0.98 -7.19 7.62
CA ASN A 84 -1.36 -5.88 7.13
C ASN A 84 -0.21 -5.49 6.20
N ALA A 85 -0.29 -5.91 4.94
CA ALA A 85 0.63 -5.46 3.90
C ALA A 85 0.37 -3.97 3.73
N THR A 86 0.93 -3.17 4.63
CA THR A 86 1.14 -1.74 4.47
C THR A 86 2.24 -1.53 3.43
N THR A 87 2.15 -2.21 2.29
CA THR A 87 3.05 -2.06 1.15
C THR A 87 2.78 -0.75 0.38
N HIS A 88 2.19 0.24 1.05
CA HIS A 88 2.21 1.66 0.67
C HIS A 88 2.49 2.65 1.83
N THR A 89 3.02 2.21 2.99
CA THR A 89 3.64 3.16 3.95
C THR A 89 5.15 2.96 4.07
N ALA A 90 5.82 2.53 3.01
CA ALA A 90 7.15 3.10 2.80
C ALA A 90 6.92 4.59 2.52
N LYS A 91 7.39 5.46 3.43
CA LYS A 91 7.35 6.91 3.20
C LYS A 91 7.83 7.17 1.76
N PRO A 92 7.10 7.92 0.91
CA PRO A 92 7.46 8.09 -0.50
C PRO A 92 8.71 8.98 -0.69
N TYR A 93 9.45 9.24 0.38
CA TYR A 93 10.51 10.22 0.42
C TYR A 93 11.67 9.77 1.30
N SER A 94 12.89 9.93 0.80
CA SER A 94 14.13 9.75 1.54
C SER A 94 14.73 11.12 1.88
N LEU A 95 15.40 11.25 3.04
CA LEU A 95 16.23 12.42 3.34
C LEU A 95 17.35 12.64 2.31
N SER A 96 17.74 11.59 1.58
CA SER A 96 18.68 11.68 0.45
C SER A 96 18.11 12.41 -0.76
N ASP A 97 16.78 12.50 -0.86
CA ASP A 97 16.09 13.18 -1.96
C ASP A 97 16.01 14.70 -1.77
N PHE A 98 16.41 15.19 -0.60
CA PHE A 98 16.43 16.61 -0.30
C PHE A 98 17.85 17.18 -0.33
N GLY A 99 17.98 18.36 -0.94
CA GLY A 99 19.15 19.21 -0.76
C GLY A 99 19.03 20.12 0.47
N LYS A 100 20.11 20.85 0.77
CA LYS A 100 20.17 21.71 1.96
C LYS A 100 19.37 23.01 1.83
N SER A 101 19.44 23.64 0.65
CA SER A 101 18.98 25.01 0.41
C SER A 101 17.71 25.05 -0.42
N ILE A 102 17.09 26.22 -0.51
CA ILE A 102 15.93 26.47 -1.38
C ILE A 102 16.29 26.20 -2.85
N GLY A 103 15.35 25.62 -3.61
CA GLY A 103 15.50 25.34 -5.04
C GLY A 103 16.47 24.21 -5.37
N THR A 104 16.79 23.36 -4.39
CA THR A 104 17.67 22.19 -4.60
C THR A 104 16.84 20.91 -4.83
N ARG A 105 17.51 19.75 -4.97
CA ARG A 105 16.86 18.45 -5.18
C ARG A 105 15.74 18.24 -4.16
N CYS A 106 14.55 17.90 -4.65
CA CYS A 106 13.39 17.47 -3.87
C CYS A 106 12.47 16.74 -4.84
N THR A 107 12.16 15.47 -4.57
CA THR A 107 11.28 14.63 -5.40
C THR A 107 9.92 14.42 -4.76
N THR A 108 9.62 15.17 -3.70
CA THR A 108 8.49 14.95 -2.81
C THR A 108 7.69 16.24 -2.76
N ASP A 109 6.38 16.16 -2.96
CA ASP A 109 5.52 17.34 -2.92
C ASP A 109 5.13 17.68 -1.48
N THR A 110 4.78 16.66 -0.70
CA THR A 110 4.33 16.80 0.68
C THR A 110 4.90 15.70 1.59
N ILE A 111 5.12 16.07 2.86
CA ILE A 111 5.51 15.16 3.94
C ILE A 111 4.36 15.13 4.94
N GLU A 112 3.75 13.96 5.10
CA GLU A 112 2.72 13.71 6.10
C GLU A 112 3.29 12.93 7.28
N TYR A 113 2.93 13.33 8.50
CA TYR A 113 3.36 12.66 9.71
C TYR A 113 2.39 12.90 10.88
N VAL A 114 2.42 12.00 11.86
CA VAL A 114 1.68 12.18 13.11
C VAL A 114 2.60 12.80 14.16
N ASP A 115 2.16 13.90 14.78
CA ASP A 115 2.93 14.58 15.82
C ASP A 115 2.84 13.89 17.19
N SER A 116 3.54 14.43 18.19
CA SER A 116 3.52 13.91 19.57
C SER A 116 2.15 13.96 20.26
N GLN A 117 1.18 14.69 19.70
CA GLN A 117 -0.19 14.79 20.22
C GLN A 117 -1.16 13.85 19.48
N GLY A 118 -0.67 13.06 18.52
CA GLY A 118 -1.49 12.17 17.71
C GLY A 118 -2.22 12.88 16.56
N GLN A 119 -1.87 14.12 16.24
CA GLN A 119 -2.50 14.85 15.13
C GLN A 119 -1.74 14.64 13.82
N LEU A 120 -2.48 14.49 12.73
CA LEU A 120 -1.92 14.43 11.39
C LEU A 120 -1.45 15.83 10.97
N GLN A 121 -0.18 15.94 10.61
CA GLN A 121 0.47 17.14 10.12
C GLN A 121 0.96 16.93 8.70
N THR A 122 0.89 17.99 7.89
CA THR A 122 1.36 17.99 6.49
C THR A 122 2.30 19.15 6.26
N ILE A 123 3.44 18.90 5.63
CA ILE A 123 4.43 19.90 5.23
C ILE A 123 4.51 19.91 3.72
N ASP A 124 4.28 21.07 3.11
CA ASP A 124 4.56 21.28 1.69
C ASP A 124 6.07 21.41 1.48
N CYS A 125 6.62 20.61 0.58
CA CYS A 125 8.03 20.66 0.21
C CYS A 125 8.34 21.74 -0.84
N PHE A 126 7.34 22.52 -1.27
CA PHE A 126 7.50 23.65 -2.19
C PHE A 126 6.87 24.91 -1.60
N PHE A 127 7.41 26.07 -1.92
CA PHE A 127 6.79 27.35 -1.53
C PHE A 127 5.54 27.59 -2.40
N LYS A 128 4.38 27.74 -1.75
CA LYS A 128 3.10 28.05 -2.42
C LYS A 128 2.92 29.54 -2.75
N SER A 129 3.72 30.42 -2.15
CA SER A 129 3.62 31.87 -2.31
C SER A 129 4.91 32.58 -1.92
N GLY A 130 5.03 33.86 -2.28
CA GLY A 130 6.17 34.71 -1.91
C GLY A 130 7.31 34.68 -2.95
N PRO A 131 8.49 35.25 -2.62
CA PRO A 131 9.59 35.42 -3.57
C PRO A 131 10.20 34.10 -4.08
N ASN A 132 9.98 32.99 -3.37
CA ASN A 132 10.47 31.66 -3.74
C ASN A 132 9.38 30.75 -4.30
N ASN A 133 8.23 31.30 -4.72
CA ASN A 133 7.08 30.51 -5.19
C ASN A 133 7.49 29.47 -6.26
N GLY A 134 7.05 28.23 -6.10
CA GLY A 134 7.37 27.10 -6.98
C GLY A 134 8.76 26.50 -6.79
N LEU A 135 9.63 27.08 -5.95
CA LEU A 135 10.91 26.48 -5.58
C LEU A 135 10.73 25.46 -4.46
N SER A 136 11.57 24.43 -4.46
CA SER A 136 11.61 23.44 -3.39
C SER A 136 12.16 24.03 -2.08
N LYS A 137 11.59 23.58 -0.97
CA LYS A 137 12.10 23.80 0.37
C LYS A 137 13.19 22.77 0.63
N GLY A 138 14.44 23.22 0.72
CA GLY A 138 15.52 22.37 1.21
C GLY A 138 15.32 21.98 2.68
N LEU A 139 16.09 21.01 3.17
CA LEU A 139 16.00 20.53 4.55
C LEU A 139 16.16 21.66 5.59
N LEU A 140 16.92 22.71 5.26
CA LEU A 140 17.09 23.83 6.19
C LEU A 140 15.79 24.60 6.40
N GLU A 141 14.96 24.74 5.37
CA GLU A 141 13.68 25.42 5.53
C GLU A 141 12.66 24.51 6.23
N ILE A 142 12.60 23.24 5.82
CA ILE A 142 11.73 22.24 6.46
C ILE A 142 12.04 22.12 7.96
N SER A 143 13.32 22.15 8.35
CA SER A 143 13.72 22.10 9.76
C SER A 143 13.21 23.28 10.61
N LYS A 144 13.03 24.46 10.01
CA LYS A 144 12.46 25.63 10.69
C LYS A 144 10.96 25.46 10.90
N GLU A 145 10.25 24.97 9.89
CA GLU A 145 8.81 24.65 10.01
C GLU A 145 8.57 23.57 11.08
N LEU A 146 9.50 22.63 11.21
CA LEU A 146 9.51 21.61 12.25
C LEU A 146 10.01 22.09 13.62
N ASN A 147 10.39 23.36 13.77
CA ASN A 147 10.95 23.94 15.00
C ASN A 147 12.18 23.16 15.55
N VAL A 148 12.98 22.57 14.67
CA VAL A 148 14.18 21.82 15.04
C VAL A 148 15.33 22.78 15.36
N LYS A 149 15.94 22.63 16.54
CA LYS A 149 17.10 23.43 16.93
C LYS A 149 18.33 22.97 16.16
N LEU A 150 18.86 23.85 15.32
CA LEU A 150 20.05 23.57 14.50
C LEU A 150 21.28 24.36 14.96
N PRO A 151 22.49 23.79 14.80
CA PRO A 151 23.72 24.53 15.01
C PRO A 151 23.95 25.59 13.91
N PRO A 152 24.66 26.70 14.20
CA PRO A 152 24.78 27.85 13.29
C PRO A 152 25.38 27.54 11.91
N LYS A 153 26.16 26.47 11.80
CA LYS A 153 26.83 26.03 10.56
C LYS A 153 26.62 24.55 10.30
N VAL A 154 25.38 24.08 10.37
CA VAL A 154 25.03 22.68 10.11
C VAL A 154 25.41 22.26 8.68
N LYS A 155 26.08 21.13 8.51
CA LYS A 155 26.32 20.51 7.19
C LYS A 155 25.09 19.70 6.75
N LEU A 156 24.99 19.39 5.45
CA LEU A 156 23.85 18.61 4.93
C LEU A 156 23.73 17.25 5.61
N GLU A 157 24.84 16.50 5.77
CA GLU A 157 24.79 15.19 6.45
C GLU A 157 24.35 15.29 7.90
N GLN A 158 24.86 16.28 8.65
CA GLN A 158 24.41 16.54 10.03
C GLN A 158 22.92 16.89 10.09
N LEU A 159 22.43 17.66 9.11
CA LEU A 159 21.02 18.01 9.02
C LEU A 159 20.14 16.78 8.77
N ARG A 160 20.60 15.85 7.92
CA ARG A 160 19.94 14.56 7.71
C ARG A 160 19.95 13.71 8.98
N GLU A 161 21.07 13.62 9.69
CA GLU A 161 21.15 12.87 10.95
C GLU A 161 20.20 13.42 12.02
N ILE A 162 20.12 14.75 12.16
CA ILE A 162 19.20 15.40 13.10
C ILE A 162 17.75 15.10 12.71
N LEU A 163 17.40 15.26 11.42
CA LEU A 163 16.04 15.08 10.95
C LEU A 163 15.61 13.62 10.89
N ALA A 164 16.52 12.66 10.72
CA ALA A 164 16.22 11.23 10.65
C ALA A 164 15.48 10.72 11.90
N ASN A 165 15.68 11.37 13.04
CA ASN A 165 15.01 11.02 14.29
C ASN A 165 13.67 11.75 14.51
N HIS A 166 13.36 12.75 13.67
CA HIS A 166 12.12 13.51 13.77
C HIS A 166 10.93 12.69 13.24
N PRO A 167 9.74 12.71 13.88
CA PRO A 167 8.56 11.96 13.40
C PRO A 167 8.25 12.11 11.91
N ALA A 168 8.44 13.32 11.38
CA ALA A 168 8.35 13.61 9.95
C ALA A 168 9.21 12.69 9.06
N PHE A 169 10.40 12.27 9.50
CA PHE A 169 11.33 11.45 8.71
C PHE A 169 11.68 10.11 9.35
N LYS A 170 11.18 9.83 10.56
CA LYS A 170 11.40 8.57 11.28
C LYS A 170 10.66 7.44 10.57
N VAL A 171 11.39 6.41 10.16
CA VAL A 171 10.84 5.13 9.65
C VAL A 171 10.32 4.31 10.82
#